data_AF-A0A6B3G3S3-F1
#
_entry.id   AF-A0A6B3G3S3-F1
#
_cell.length_a   1.000
_cell.length_b   1.000
_cell.length_c   1.000
_cell.angle_alpha   90.00
_cell.angle_beta   90.00
_cell.angle_gamma   90.00
#
_symmetry.space_group_name_H-M   'P 1'
#
loop_
_entity.id
_entity.type
_entity.pdbx_description
1 polymer ?
#
loop_
_entity_poly.entity_id
_entity_poly.type
_entity_poly.pdbx_seq_one_letter_code
_entity_poly.pdbx_strand_id
1 'polypeptide(L)'
;VVGQQHLLKPGSPLRRLVGDGGGPAGASSVILWGPPGTGKTTLAYVVSKATNKRFVELSAITAGVKEVRAVIESARRATGGFGKETVLFLDEIHRFSKAQQDSLLPAV
;
A
#
# COMPACT_ATOMS: atom_id res chain seq x y z
N VAL A 1 8.26 13.63 -5.52
CA VAL A 1 8.67 12.45 -6.31
C VAL A 1 9.11 12.94 -7.68
N VAL A 2 10.40 12.80 -8.00
CA VAL A 2 10.96 13.28 -9.28
C VAL A 2 10.52 12.33 -10.41
N GLY A 3 10.16 12.87 -11.57
CA GLY A 3 9.83 12.08 -12.78
C GLY A 3 8.41 11.52 -12.84
N GLN A 4 7.60 11.67 -11.79
CA GLN A 4 6.22 11.15 -11.71
C GLN A 4 5.16 12.25 -11.82
N GLN A 5 5.46 13.39 -12.47
CA GLN A 5 4.56 14.55 -12.52
C GLN A 5 3.17 14.22 -13.10
N HIS A 6 3.09 13.27 -14.05
CA HIS A 6 1.84 12.80 -14.63
C HIS A 6 0.90 12.15 -13.61
N LEU A 7 1.45 11.55 -12.55
CA LEU A 7 0.71 10.93 -11.45
C LEU A 7 0.33 11.93 -10.34
N LEU A 8 0.75 13.18 -10.44
CA LEU A 8 0.59 14.19 -9.37
C LEU A 8 -0.38 15.32 -9.75
N LYS A 9 -1.04 15.22 -10.92
CA LYS A 9 -2.07 16.18 -11.34
C LYS A 9 -3.28 16.15 -10.38
N PRO A 10 -3.99 17.27 -10.18
CA PRO A 10 -5.27 17.26 -9.45
C PRO A 10 -6.22 16.19 -10.01
N GLY A 11 -6.94 15.48 -9.14
CA GLY A 11 -7.84 14.38 -9.48
C GLY A 11 -7.16 13.05 -9.84
N SER A 12 -5.83 13.02 -9.95
CA SER A 12 -5.09 11.78 -10.24
C SER A 12 -5.31 10.73 -9.14
N PRO A 13 -5.19 9.43 -9.45
CA PRO A 13 -5.37 8.37 -8.47
C PRO A 13 -4.48 8.53 -7.23
N LEU A 14 -3.22 8.93 -7.41
CA LEU A 14 -2.30 9.16 -6.29
C LEU A 14 -2.67 10.36 -5.42
N ARG A 15 -3.22 11.43 -6.01
CA ARG A 15 -3.79 12.54 -5.22
C ARG A 15 -5.02 12.15 -4.43
N ARG A 16 -5.90 11.33 -5.01
CA ARG A 16 -7.06 10.79 -4.31
C ARG A 16 -6.67 9.90 -3.12
N LEU A 17 -5.60 9.10 -3.25
CA LEU A 17 -5.08 8.27 -2.16
C LEU A 17 -4.54 9.07 -0.98
N VAL A 18 -4.06 10.30 -1.20
CA VAL A 18 -3.59 11.18 -0.11
C VAL A 18 -4.64 12.17 0.38
N GLY A 19 -5.87 12.11 -0.14
CA GLY A 19 -6.94 13.06 0.16
C GLY A 19 -6.77 14.35 -0.65
N ASP A 20 -7.37 14.40 -1.84
CA ASP A 20 -7.30 15.59 -2.70
C ASP A 20 -8.17 16.71 -2.08
N GLY A 21 -7.54 17.70 -1.45
CA GLY A 21 -8.23 18.91 -0.98
C GLY A 21 -9.11 18.77 0.27
N GLY A 22 -8.85 17.81 1.16
CA GLY A 22 -9.52 17.74 2.48
C GLY A 22 -10.61 16.68 2.65
N GLY A 23 -10.81 15.80 1.65
CA GLY A 23 -11.60 14.57 1.82
C GLY A 23 -10.81 13.42 2.47
N PRO A 24 -11.48 12.43 3.07
CA PRO A 24 -10.79 11.29 3.67
C PRO A 24 -9.97 10.52 2.60
N ALA A 25 -8.71 10.22 2.93
CA ALA A 25 -7.89 9.32 2.15
C ALA A 25 -8.59 7.95 2.09
N GLY A 26 -9.15 7.61 0.91
CA GLY A 26 -9.88 6.36 0.74
C GLY A 26 -9.00 5.15 1.07
N ALA A 27 -9.53 4.22 1.87
CA ALA A 27 -8.95 2.89 1.99
C ALA A 27 -9.12 2.19 0.64
N SER A 28 -8.07 2.19 -0.17
CA SER A 28 -8.09 1.62 -1.52
C SER A 28 -6.83 0.82 -1.75
N SER A 29 -6.98 -0.42 -2.21
CA SER A 29 -5.88 -1.26 -2.68
C SER A 29 -5.35 -0.72 -4.02
N VAL A 30 -4.03 -0.63 -4.16
CA VAL A 30 -3.36 0.00 -5.30
C VAL A 30 -2.29 -0.94 -5.84
N ILE A 31 -2.26 -1.10 -7.16
CA ILE A 31 -1.17 -1.78 -7.85
C ILE A 31 -0.27 -0.72 -8.48
N LEU A 32 0.98 -0.67 -8.05
CA LEU A 32 2.02 0.14 -8.69
C LEU A 32 2.77 -0.75 -9.69
N TRP A 33 2.69 -0.42 -10.98
CA TRP A 33 3.34 -1.18 -12.04
C TRP A 33 4.42 -0.33 -12.73
N GLY A 34 5.60 -0.92 -12.91
CA GLY A 34 6.71 -0.30 -13.62
C GLY A 34 8.03 -1.05 -13.43
N PRO A 35 9.02 -0.80 -14.30
CA PRO A 35 10.37 -1.38 -14.22
C PRO A 35 11.03 -1.25 -12.83
N PRO A 36 12.04 -2.07 -12.50
CA PRO A 36 12.84 -1.88 -11.29
C PRO A 36 13.46 -0.47 -11.28
N GLY A 37 13.58 0.14 -10.09
CA GLY A 37 14.13 1.48 -9.92
C GLY A 37 13.20 2.66 -10.25
N THR A 38 11.94 2.42 -10.64
CA THR A 38 10.96 3.49 -10.96
C THR A 38 10.35 4.21 -9.74
N GLY A 39 10.75 3.84 -8.52
CA GLY A 39 10.31 4.51 -7.29
C GLY A 39 8.97 4.02 -6.73
N LYS A 40 8.54 2.79 -7.03
CA LYS A 40 7.28 2.19 -6.49
C LYS A 40 7.24 2.21 -4.96
N THR A 41 8.28 1.67 -4.32
CA THR A 41 8.42 1.66 -2.86
C THR A 41 8.45 3.08 -2.30
N THR A 42 9.18 3.99 -2.97
CA THR A 42 9.24 5.41 -2.58
C THR A 42 7.87 6.08 -2.65
N LEU A 43 7.07 5.79 -3.68
CA LEU A 43 5.71 6.31 -3.81
C LEU A 43 4.82 5.82 -2.68
N ALA A 44 4.83 4.51 -2.39
CA ALA A 44 4.06 3.94 -1.29
C ALA A 44 4.47 4.53 0.07
N TYR A 45 5.77 4.70 0.29
CA TYR A 45 6.31 5.34 1.49
C TYR A 45 5.83 6.80 1.61
N VAL A 46 5.92 7.59 0.54
CA VAL A 46 5.47 8.98 0.53
C VAL A 46 3.96 9.07 0.81
N VAL A 47 3.15 8.20 0.21
CA VAL A 47 1.71 8.12 0.49
C VAL A 47 1.48 7.86 1.97
N SER A 48 2.17 6.87 2.57
CA SER A 48 2.02 6.58 4.00
C SER A 48 2.37 7.78 4.89
N LYS A 49 3.40 8.54 4.54
CA LYS A 49 3.80 9.75 5.27
C LYS A 49 2.78 10.87 5.10
N ALA A 50 2.31 11.11 3.88
CA ALA A 50 1.31 12.13 3.58
C ALA A 50 0.00 11.88 4.32
N THR A 51 -0.41 10.61 4.46
CA THR A 51 -1.63 10.24 5.18
C THR A 51 -1.42 9.98 6.67
N ASN A 52 -0.23 10.24 7.21
CA ASN A 52 0.15 9.89 8.58
C ASN A 52 -0.24 8.45 8.97
N LYS A 53 0.12 7.48 8.13
CA LYS A 53 -0.10 6.04 8.34
C LYS A 53 1.20 5.33 8.70
N ARG A 54 1.13 4.19 9.39
CA ARG A 54 2.27 3.29 9.58
C ARG A 54 2.61 2.67 8.24
N PHE A 55 3.89 2.54 7.92
CA PHE A 55 4.34 1.84 6.73
C PHE A 55 4.88 0.46 7.11
N VAL A 56 4.43 -0.58 6.41
CA VAL A 56 4.99 -1.92 6.51
C VAL A 56 5.28 -2.40 5.09
N GLU A 57 6.51 -2.84 4.87
CA GLU A 57 6.98 -3.37 3.59
C GLU A 57 7.27 -4.86 3.71
N LEU A 58 6.76 -5.63 2.76
CA LEU A 58 7.06 -7.05 2.57
C LEU A 58 7.44 -7.28 1.11
N SER A 59 8.28 -8.29 0.86
CA SER A 59 8.54 -8.79 -0.48
C SER A 59 7.89 -10.15 -0.65
N ALA A 60 7.13 -10.35 -1.72
CA ALA A 60 6.55 -11.65 -2.07
C ALA A 60 7.61 -12.72 -2.43
N ILE A 61 8.89 -12.33 -2.54
CA ILE A 61 10.01 -13.26 -2.72
C ILE A 61 10.37 -13.93 -1.39
N THR A 62 10.30 -13.20 -0.28
CA THR A 62 10.77 -13.65 1.04
C THR A 62 9.64 -13.90 2.03
N ALA A 63 8.49 -13.25 1.87
CA ALA A 63 7.32 -13.41 2.72
C ALA A 63 6.32 -14.39 2.10
N GLY A 64 5.73 -15.26 2.92
CA GLY A 64 4.59 -16.08 2.53
C GLY A 64 3.26 -15.43 2.91
N VAL A 65 2.17 -16.15 2.63
CA VAL A 65 0.79 -15.71 2.95
C VAL A 65 0.60 -15.52 4.47
N LYS A 66 1.27 -16.34 5.28
CA LYS A 66 1.17 -16.28 6.74
C LYS A 66 1.70 -14.95 7.29
N GLU A 67 2.85 -14.51 6.80
CA GLU A 67 3.49 -13.25 7.18
C GLU A 67 2.62 -12.06 6.78
N VAL A 68 2.07 -12.08 5.55
CA VAL A 68 1.14 -11.06 5.07
C VAL A 68 -0.09 -10.97 5.97
N ARG A 69 -0.72 -12.10 6.30
CA ARG A 69 -1.88 -12.15 7.21
C ARG A 69 -1.55 -11.63 8.60
N ALA A 70 -0.38 -11.97 9.15
CA ALA A 70 0.04 -11.48 10.45
C ALA A 70 0.15 -9.95 10.49
N VAL A 71 0.64 -9.33 9.41
CA VAL A 71 0.67 -7.87 9.29
C VAL A 71 -0.74 -7.29 9.21
N ILE A 72 -1.63 -7.90 8.43
CA ILE A 72 -3.03 -7.43 8.32
C ILE A 72 -3.73 -7.49 9.69
N GLU A 73 -3.59 -8.58 10.42
CA GLU A 73 -4.15 -8.71 11.77
C GLU A 73 -3.54 -7.70 12.75
N SER A 74 -2.22 -7.47 12.66
CA SER A 74 -1.57 -6.43 13.45
C SER A 74 -2.10 -5.03 13.11
N ALA A 75 -2.39 -4.76 11.83
CA ALA A 75 -2.93 -3.49 11.39
C ALA A 75 -4.37 -3.29 11.89
N ARG A 76 -5.23 -4.32 11.78
CA ARG A 76 -6.61 -4.30 12.29
C ARG A 76 -6.66 -4.01 13.79
N ARG A 77 -5.79 -4.66 14.57
CA ARG A 77 -5.68 -4.42 16.02
C ARG A 77 -5.20 -3.01 16.35
N ALA A 78 -4.29 -2.45 15.55
CA ALA A 78 -3.81 -1.09 15.77
C ALA A 78 -4.94 -0.06 15.55
N THR A 79 -5.79 -0.23 14.55
CA THR A 79 -6.84 0.74 14.22
C THR A 79 -7.99 0.78 15.25
N GLY A 80 -8.29 -0.32 15.96
CA GLY A 80 -9.50 -0.46 16.79
C GLY A 80 -9.57 0.28 18.13
N GLY A 81 -8.68 1.24 18.44
CA GLY A 81 -8.66 1.95 19.74
C GLY A 81 -8.37 3.44 19.62
N PHE A 82 -7.13 3.78 19.21
CA PHE A 82 -6.65 5.13 18.88
C PHE A 82 -5.43 5.05 17.93
N GLY A 83 -5.19 3.88 17.33
CA GLY A 83 -3.93 3.61 16.66
C GLY A 83 -3.93 4.00 15.20
N LYS A 84 -2.70 4.09 14.68
CA LYS A 84 -2.38 4.58 13.35
C LYS A 84 -2.76 3.54 12.31
N GLU A 85 -3.58 3.92 11.32
CA GLU A 85 -3.84 3.08 10.16
C GLU A 85 -2.52 2.67 9.48
N THR A 86 -2.52 1.52 8.80
CA THR A 86 -1.30 0.95 8.18
C THR A 86 -1.43 0.87 6.67
N VAL A 87 -0.37 1.31 5.97
CA VAL A 87 -0.11 1.02 4.55
C VAL A 87 0.79 -0.20 4.50
N LEU A 88 0.26 -1.31 4.00
CA LEU A 88 1.03 -2.50 3.67
C LEU A 88 1.44 -2.45 2.20
N PHE A 89 2.74 -2.39 1.95
CA PHE A 89 3.33 -2.50 0.62
C PHE A 89 3.87 -3.92 0.42
N LEU A 90 3.41 -4.60 -0.63
CA LEU A 90 3.89 -5.92 -1.02
C LEU A 90 4.58 -5.83 -2.38
N ASP A 91 5.90 -5.91 -2.38
CA ASP A 91 6.69 -5.86 -3.62
C ASP A 91 6.70 -7.22 -4.32
N GLU A 92 6.84 -7.20 -5.65
CA GLU A 92 6.90 -8.38 -6.50
C GLU A 92 5.75 -9.38 -6.32
N ILE A 93 4.53 -8.88 -6.05
CA ILE A 93 3.31 -9.69 -5.85
C ILE A 93 3.05 -10.69 -6.98
N HIS A 94 3.56 -10.41 -8.19
CA HIS A 94 3.51 -11.31 -9.33
C HIS A 94 4.25 -12.65 -9.11
N ARG A 95 5.08 -12.76 -8.06
CA ARG A 95 5.74 -14.00 -7.64
C ARG A 95 4.84 -14.93 -6.82
N PHE A 96 3.73 -14.44 -6.28
CA PHE A 96 2.73 -15.30 -5.65
C PHE A 96 1.92 -16.05 -6.70
N SER A 97 1.68 -17.34 -6.45
CA SER A 97 0.71 -18.13 -7.19
C SER A 97 -0.70 -17.52 -7.09
N LYS A 98 -1.56 -17.84 -8.07
CA LYS A 98 -2.97 -17.40 -8.06
C LYS A 98 -3.67 -17.76 -6.74
N ALA A 99 -3.48 -18.99 -6.26
CA ALA A 99 -4.06 -19.44 -4.99
C ALA A 99 -3.59 -18.59 -3.79
N GLN A 100 -2.31 -18.19 -3.76
CA GLN A 100 -1.79 -17.31 -2.72
C GLN A 100 -2.38 -15.89 -2.82
N GLN A 101 -2.53 -15.34 -4.03
CA GLN A 101 -3.17 -14.03 -4.23
C GLN A 101 -4.65 -14.06 -3.81
N ASP A 102 -5.39 -15.08 -4.24
CA ASP A 102 -6.80 -15.28 -3.90
C ASP A 102 -7.00 -15.40 -2.38
N SER A 103 -6.04 -16.03 -1.69
CA SER A 103 -6.08 -16.18 -0.23
C SER A 103 -5.96 -14.87 0.56
N LEU A 104 -5.58 -13.77 -0.10
CA LEU A 104 -5.46 -12.43 0.48
C LEU A 104 -6.72 -11.58 0.26
N LEU A 105 -7.59 -11.92 -0.71
CA LEU A 105 -8.80 -11.15 -1.05
C LEU A 105 -9.76 -10.88 0.11
N PRO A 106 -10.01 -11.82 1.05
CA PRO A 106 -10.90 -11.55 2.19
C PRO A 106 -10.39 -10.46 3.13
N ALA A 107 -9.10 -10.11 3.02
CA ALA A 107 -8.40 -9.27 3.96
C ALA A 107 -8.15 -7.83 3.44
N VAL A 108 -8.33 -7.60 2.14
CA VAL A 108 -7.99 -6.35 1.39
C VAL A 108 -9.20 -5.60 0.86
#